data_AF-A0A5J9WLG9-F1
#
_entry.id   AF-A0A5J9WLG9-F1
#
_cell.length_a   1.000
_cell.length_b   1.000
_cell.length_c   1.000
_cell.angle_alpha   90.00
_cell.angle_beta   90.00
_cell.angle_gamma   90.00
#
_symmetry.space_group_name_H-M   'P 1'
#
loop_
_entity.id
_entity.type
_entity.pdbx_description
1 polymer ?
#
loop_
_entity_poly.entity_id
_entity_poly.type
_entity_poly.pdbx_seq_one_letter_code
_entity_poly.pdbx_strand_id
1 'polypeptide(L)'
;MKVSMLTTHQAWAEKECYTGKELLKFRCKKTIAVIGDYVPPDSPCIRTVQQSDMACICGIITPREEIRHIIEPPLSPPPSM
;
A
#
# COMPACT_ATOMS: atom_id res chain seq x y z
N MET A 1 -11.15 23.68 -40.02
CA MET A 1 -11.65 22.94 -38.85
C MET A 1 -10.89 21.62 -38.78
N LYS A 2 -9.95 21.46 -37.84
CA LYS A 2 -9.33 20.16 -37.54
C LYS A 2 -10.08 19.61 -36.34
N VAL A 3 -10.82 18.52 -36.54
CA VAL A 3 -11.31 17.72 -35.41
C VAL A 3 -10.06 17.14 -34.78
N SER A 4 -9.62 17.71 -33.67
CA SER A 4 -8.59 17.09 -32.86
C SER A 4 -9.22 15.79 -32.38
N MET A 5 -8.79 14.67 -32.95
CA MET A 5 -9.02 13.38 -32.33
C MET A 5 -8.41 13.51 -30.95
N LEU A 6 -9.25 13.71 -29.93
CA LEU A 6 -8.92 13.32 -28.59
C LEU A 6 -8.70 11.82 -28.73
N THR A 7 -7.46 11.43 -29.01
CA THR A 7 -6.94 10.17 -28.56
C THR A 7 -7.14 10.26 -27.06
N THR A 8 -8.33 9.87 -26.60
CA THR A 8 -8.47 9.22 -25.33
C THR A 8 -7.45 8.12 -25.45
N HIS A 9 -6.23 8.37 -24.94
CA HIS A 9 -5.52 7.32 -24.25
C HIS A 9 -6.63 6.68 -23.46
N GLN A 10 -7.05 5.48 -23.89
CA GLN A 10 -7.80 4.60 -23.02
C GLN A 10 -6.95 4.68 -21.76
N ALA A 11 -7.43 5.43 -20.76
CA ALA A 11 -6.77 5.56 -19.48
C ALA A 11 -6.86 4.12 -19.00
N TRP A 12 -5.78 3.43 -19.32
CA TRP A 12 -5.69 2.00 -19.45
C TRP A 12 -5.52 1.59 -18.03
N ALA A 13 -6.66 1.63 -17.31
CA ALA A 13 -6.84 1.43 -15.89
C ALA A 13 -5.49 1.10 -15.28
N GLU A 14 -4.68 2.16 -15.02
CA GLU A 14 -3.41 1.98 -14.35
C GLU A 14 -3.79 1.08 -13.21
N LYS A 15 -3.15 -0.09 -13.13
CA LYS A 15 -3.49 -1.05 -12.10
C LYS A 15 -3.16 -0.34 -10.81
N GLU A 16 -4.15 0.39 -10.30
CA GLU A 16 -4.01 1.37 -9.25
C GLU A 16 -3.28 0.60 -8.18
N CYS A 17 -2.17 1.15 -7.70
CA CYS A 17 -1.25 0.41 -6.84
C CYS A 17 -1.89 0.01 -5.50
N TYR A 18 -3.22 0.09 -5.34
CA TYR A 18 -4.04 -0.50 -4.28
C TYR A 18 -3.62 -1.91 -3.91
N THR A 19 -3.45 -2.85 -4.86
CA THR A 19 -3.02 -4.21 -4.49
C THR A 19 -1.62 -4.20 -3.86
N GLY A 20 -0.71 -3.38 -4.40
CA GLY A 20 0.62 -3.16 -3.82
C GLY A 20 0.55 -2.51 -2.44
N LYS A 21 -0.32 -1.51 -2.26
CA LYS A 21 -0.58 -0.84 -0.99
C LYS A 21 -1.10 -1.80 0.06
N GLU A 22 -2.10 -2.62 -0.27
CA GLU A 22 -2.65 -3.60 0.69
C GLU A 22 -1.62 -4.66 1.06
N LEU A 23 -0.80 -5.12 0.10
CA LEU A 23 0.29 -6.04 0.39
C LEU A 23 1.36 -5.39 1.28
N LEU A 24 1.71 -4.12 1.02
CA LEU A 24 2.65 -3.34 1.82
C LEU A 24 2.12 -3.11 3.24
N LYS A 25 0.83 -2.77 3.40
CA LYS A 25 0.17 -2.70 4.72
C LYS A 25 0.24 -4.01 5.48
N PHE A 26 0.01 -5.13 4.80
CA PHE A 26 0.07 -6.45 5.43
C PHE A 26 1.51 -6.85 5.83
N ARG A 27 2.49 -6.66 4.94
CA ARG A 27 3.88 -7.12 5.14
C ARG A 27 4.74 -6.15 5.95
N CYS A 28 4.49 -4.85 5.84
CA CYS A 28 5.28 -3.79 6.45
C CYS A 28 4.55 -3.10 7.62
N LYS A 29 3.46 -3.69 8.15
CA LYS A 29 2.58 -3.11 9.19
C LYS A 29 3.33 -2.36 10.30
N LYS A 30 4.40 -2.95 10.83
CA LYS A 30 5.19 -2.39 11.93
C LYS A 30 6.13 -1.27 11.49
N THR A 31 6.64 -1.34 10.27
CA THR A 31 7.60 -0.38 9.72
C THR A 31 6.93 0.91 9.25
N ILE A 32 5.69 0.82 8.73
CA ILE A 32 4.93 1.98 8.24
C ILE A 32 4.10 2.66 9.34
N ALA A 33 4.13 2.13 10.56
CA ALA A 33 3.40 2.71 11.68
C ALA A 33 4.03 4.06 12.08
N VAL A 34 3.20 5.10 12.15
CA VAL A 34 3.64 6.47 12.51
C VAL A 34 3.66 6.69 14.03
N ILE A 35 3.02 5.82 14.81
CA ILE A 35 2.96 5.92 16.28
C ILE A 35 3.87 4.84 16.90
N GLY A 36 4.74 5.26 17.82
CA GLY A 36 5.65 4.40 18.56
C GLY A 36 7.08 4.46 18.02
N ASP A 37 7.93 3.57 18.54
CA ASP A 37 9.32 3.46 18.08
C ASP A 37 9.37 2.90 16.65
N TYR A 38 10.29 3.44 15.86
CA TYR A 38 10.53 2.94 14.52
C TYR A 38 11.03 1.49 14.56
N VAL A 39 10.32 0.60 13.86
CA VAL A 39 10.70 -0.81 13.70
C VAL A 39 11.30 -1.00 12.29
N PRO A 40 12.59 -1.36 12.17
CA PRO A 40 13.22 -1.65 10.89
C PRO A 40 12.46 -2.75 10.11
N PRO A 41 12.42 -2.67 8.76
CA PRO A 41 11.72 -3.66 7.95
C PRO A 41 12.39 -5.02 8.01
N ASP A 42 11.58 -6.07 8.02
CA ASP A 42 12.03 -7.44 7.87
C ASP A 42 12.20 -7.82 6.38
N SER A 43 12.82 -8.98 6.11
CA SER A 43 13.06 -9.41 4.72
C SER A 43 11.78 -9.51 3.88
N PRO A 44 10.63 -10.00 4.39
CA PRO A 44 9.35 -9.95 3.68
C PRO A 44 8.94 -8.53 3.28
N CYS A 45 8.97 -7.57 4.21
CA CYS A 45 8.64 -6.18 3.93
C CYS A 45 9.58 -5.58 2.85
N ILE A 46 10.89 -5.81 2.99
CA ILE A 46 11.89 -5.31 2.01
C ILE A 46 11.57 -5.83 0.60
N ARG A 47 11.28 -7.13 0.46
CA ARG A 47 10.93 -7.71 -0.85
C ARG A 47 9.65 -7.11 -1.42
N THR A 48 8.64 -6.87 -0.57
CA THR A 48 7.40 -6.21 -1.01
C THR A 48 7.67 -4.79 -1.51
N VAL A 49 8.47 -4.00 -0.78
CA VAL A 49 8.86 -2.64 -1.20
C VAL A 49 9.62 -2.67 -2.54
N GLN A 50 10.57 -3.59 -2.70
CA GLN A 50 11.36 -3.73 -3.93
C GLN A 50 10.54 -4.10 -5.17
N GLN A 51 9.40 -4.77 -4.99
CA GLN A 51 8.53 -5.22 -6.08
C GLN A 51 7.35 -4.27 -6.33
N SER A 52 7.21 -3.22 -5.53
CA SER A 52 6.07 -2.31 -5.56
C SER A 52 6.42 -0.98 -6.22
N ASP A 53 5.42 -0.35 -6.84
CA ASP A 53 5.52 1.05 -7.23
C ASP A 53 5.31 1.93 -5.98
N MET A 54 6.42 2.24 -5.31
CA MET A 54 6.39 3.06 -4.10
C MET A 54 5.97 4.51 -4.37
N ALA A 55 6.23 5.05 -5.57
CA ALA A 55 5.82 6.42 -5.89
C ALA A 55 4.29 6.51 -5.96
N CYS A 56 3.64 5.56 -6.63
CA CYS A 56 2.18 5.45 -6.63
C CYS A 56 1.65 5.19 -5.22
N ILE A 57 2.21 4.20 -4.48
CA ILE A 57 1.70 3.82 -3.15
C ILE A 57 1.77 5.00 -2.18
N CYS A 58 2.88 5.73 -2.15
CA CYS A 58 3.01 6.93 -1.33
C CYS A 58 2.00 8.03 -1.69
N GLY A 59 1.49 8.05 -2.92
CA GLY A 59 0.41 8.96 -3.32
C GLY A 59 -0.99 8.56 -2.83
N ILE A 60 -1.21 7.27 -2.50
CA ILE A 60 -2.55 6.73 -2.17
C ILE A 60 -2.66 6.12 -0.76
N ILE A 61 -1.55 5.97 -0.04
CA ILE A 61 -1.55 5.58 1.38
C ILE A 61 -1.98 6.77 2.23
N THR A 62 -2.90 6.52 3.16
CA THR A 62 -3.47 7.58 4.00
C THR A 62 -2.92 7.52 5.43
N PRO A 63 -2.84 8.66 6.14
CA PRO A 63 -2.41 8.67 7.54
C PRO A 63 -3.26 7.74 8.43
N ARG A 64 -4.56 7.59 8.12
CA ARG A 64 -5.45 6.68 8.84
C ARG A 64 -5.04 5.21 8.68
N GLU A 65 -4.49 4.83 7.53
CA GLU A 65 -4.00 3.47 7.29
C GLU A 65 -2.70 3.21 8.08
N GLU A 66 -1.81 4.20 8.13
CA GLU A 66 -0.58 4.14 8.90
C GLU A 66 -0.84 4.12 10.43
N ILE A 67 -1.93 4.75 10.88
CA ILE A 67 -2.36 4.77 12.29
C ILE A 67 -3.18 3.53 12.69
N ARG A 68 -4.07 3.03 11.80
CA ARG A 68 -5.01 1.93 12.13
C ARG A 68 -4.31 0.69 12.67
N HIS A 69 -3.08 0.48 12.25
CA HIS A 69 -2.27 -0.66 12.67
C HIS A 69 -1.91 -0.67 14.16
N ILE A 70 -2.07 0.44 14.87
CA ILE A 70 -1.90 0.54 16.33
C ILE A 70 -3.22 0.28 17.08
N ILE A 71 -4.38 0.50 16.45
CA ILE A 71 -5.69 0.49 17.14
C ILE A 71 -6.36 -0.89 17.09
N GLU A 72 -5.94 -1.81 16.22
CA GLU A 72 -6.47 -3.18 16.24
C GLU A 72 -6.14 -3.88 17.57
N PRO A 73 -7.14 -4.18 18.43
CA PRO A 73 -6.92 -5.08 19.54
C PRO A 73 -6.57 -6.47 18.99
N PRO A 74 -5.76 -7.28 19.68
CA PRO A 74 -5.39 -8.61 19.24
C PRO A 74 -6.59 -9.58 19.39
N LEU A 75 -7.62 -9.46 18.54
CA LEU A 75 -8.78 -10.35 18.55
C LEU A 75 -9.23 -10.69 17.13
N SER A 76 -8.42 -11.51 16.47
CA SER A 76 -8.94 -12.55 15.60
C SER A 76 -7.98 -13.73 15.68
N PRO A 77 -8.42 -14.92 16.17
CA PRO A 77 -7.56 -16.09 16.11
C PRO A 77 -7.21 -16.37 14.63
N PRO A 78 -5.99 -16.86 14.33
CA PRO A 78 -5.66 -17.32 12.99
C PRO A 78 -6.68 -18.38 12.57
N PRO A 79 -7.07 -18.46 11.27
CA PRO A 79 -7.93 -19.53 10.81
C PRO A 79 -7.28 -20.87 11.16
N SER A 80 -8.01 -21.67 11.94
CA SER A 80 -7.61 -23.01 12.32
C SER A 80 -7.29 -23.83 11.08
N MET A 81 -6.16 -24.54 11.12
CA MET A 81 -5.76 -25.53 10.11
C MET A 81 -6.69 -26.74 10.11
#